data_AF-A0A7K5C1T9-F1
#
_entry.id   AF-A0A7K5C1T9-F1
#
_cell.length_a   1.000
_cell.length_b   1.000
_cell.length_c   1.000
_cell.angle_alpha   90.00
_cell.angle_beta   90.00
_cell.angle_gamma   90.00
#
_symmetry.space_group_name_H-M   'P 1'
#
loop_
_entity.id
_entity.type
_entity.pdbx_description
1 polymer ?
#
loop_
_entity_poly.entity_id
_entity_poly.type
_entity_poly.pdbx_seq_one_letter_code
_entity_poly.pdbx_strand_id
1 'polypeptide(L)' 'MKILPFLLVLLLVAFHGAAGRSLARPRGPYMECGYRGTFCHRGKCPRGNDYLGSCRSGYSCCRW' A
#
# COMPACT_ATOMS: atom_id res chain seq x y z
N MET A 1 -20.17 -34.79 23.07
CA MET A 1 -19.85 -33.39 23.42
C MET A 1 -18.48 -33.02 22.86
N LYS A 2 -18.41 -32.59 21.59
CA LYS A 2 -17.12 -32.32 20.92
C LYS A 2 -17.27 -31.26 19.82
N ILE A 3 -18.16 -30.30 20.04
CA ILE A 3 -18.47 -29.19 19.10
C ILE A 3 -17.60 -27.96 19.34
N LEU A 4 -17.11 -27.79 20.57
CA LEU A 4 -16.21 -26.70 20.95
C LEU A 4 -14.95 -26.59 20.07
N PRO A 5 -14.23 -27.67 19.73
CA PRO A 5 -13.06 -27.56 18.85
C PRO A 5 -13.43 -27.16 17.42
N PHE A 6 -14.59 -27.60 16.91
CA PHE A 6 -15.06 -27.23 15.57
C PHE A 6 -15.40 -25.74 15.48
N LEU A 7 -16.07 -25.20 16.51
CA LEU A 7 -16.36 -23.76 16.63
C LEU A 7 -15.07 -22.92 16.64
N LEU A 8 -14.05 -23.39 17.36
CA LEU A 8 -12.75 -22.73 17.45
C LEU A 8 -12.04 -22.69 16.09
N VAL A 9 -12.04 -23.81 15.35
CA VAL A 9 -11.46 -23.87 14.00
C VAL A 9 -12.21 -22.94 13.04
N LEU A 10 -13.54 -22.91 13.11
CA LEU A 10 -14.35 -22.04 12.26
C LEU A 10 -14.05 -20.54 12.53
N LEU A 11 -13.93 -20.17 13.80
CA LEU A 11 -13.57 -18.81 14.23
C LEU A 11 -12.17 -18.43 13.73
N LEU A 12 -11.18 -19.32 13.88
CA LEU A 12 -9.82 -19.06 13.40
C LEU A 12 -9.79 -18.84 11.87
N VAL A 13 -10.47 -19.68 11.09
CA VAL A 13 -10.53 -19.52 9.63
C VAL A 13 -11.20 -18.19 9.23
N ALA A 14 -12.28 -17.79 9.92
CA ALA A 14 -12.94 -16.52 9.67
C ALA A 14 -12.05 -15.30 10.01
N PHE A 15 -11.32 -15.36 11.12
CA PHE A 15 -10.39 -14.29 11.53
C PHE A 15 -9.15 -14.19 10.63
N HIS A 16 -8.58 -15.32 10.20
CA HIS A 16 -7.46 -15.32 9.26
C HIS A 16 -7.87 -14.87 7.84
N GLY A 17 -9.09 -15.19 7.41
CA GLY A 17 -9.67 -14.68 6.15
C GLY A 17 -9.87 -13.15 6.14
N ALA A 18 -10.11 -12.55 7.31
CA ALA A 18 -10.20 -11.09 7.47
C ALA A 18 -8.81 -10.42 7.49
N ALA A 19 -7.81 -11.05 8.10
CA ALA A 19 -6.43 -10.52 8.16
C ALA A 19 -5.72 -10.50 6.78
N GLY A 20 -6.12 -11.36 5.84
CA GLY A 20 -5.60 -11.36 4.46
C GLY A 20 -6.06 -10.16 3.62
N ARG A 21 -7.08 -9.42 4.06
CA ARG A 21 -7.59 -8.22 3.35
C ARG A 21 -6.90 -6.92 3.78
N SER A 22 -6.11 -6.97 4.86
CA SER A 22 -5.30 -5.84 5.34
C SER A 22 -4.04 -5.60 4.50
N LEU A 23 -3.66 -6.56 3.64
CA LEU A 23 -2.76 -6.33 2.50
C LEU A 23 -3.53 -5.71 1.33
N ALA A 24 -4.45 -4.80 1.63
CA ALA A 24 -4.92 -3.82 0.67
C ALA A 24 -3.71 -2.98 0.26
N ARG A 25 -2.98 -3.51 -0.73
CA ARG A 25 -2.21 -2.76 -1.70
C ARG A 25 -2.91 -1.40 -1.85
N PRO A 26 -2.23 -0.27 -1.60
CA PRO A 26 -2.86 1.03 -1.77
C PRO A 26 -3.40 1.10 -3.20
N ARG A 27 -4.72 0.92 -3.32
CA ARG A 27 -5.47 1.01 -4.56
C ARG A 27 -5.84 2.48 -4.68
N GLY A 28 -4.91 3.31 -5.16
CA GLY A 28 -5.17 4.72 -5.44
C GLY A 28 -3.95 5.63 -5.29
N PRO A 29 -3.93 6.77 -6.00
CA PRO A 29 -2.73 7.57 -6.25
C PRO A 29 -2.43 8.49 -5.06
N TYR A 30 -2.06 7.94 -3.91
CA TYR A 30 -1.61 8.74 -2.77
C TYR A 30 -0.75 7.90 -1.81
N MET A 31 0.29 7.24 -2.32
CA MET A 31 1.51 7.22 -1.51
C MET A 31 1.96 8.68 -1.48
N GLU A 32 1.83 9.31 -0.32
CA GLU A 32 2.17 10.72 -0.15
C GLU A 32 3.63 10.89 -0.58
N CYS A 33 3.84 11.54 -1.72
CA CYS A 33 5.17 11.68 -2.27
C CYS A 33 6.04 12.45 -1.28
N GLY A 34 7.13 11.84 -0.83
CA GLY A 34 7.84 12.21 0.40
C GLY A 34 8.01 11.04 1.37
N TYR A 35 7.23 9.96 1.23
CA TYR A 35 7.39 8.73 2.02
C TYR A 35 8.37 7.75 1.35
N ARG A 36 9.17 7.02 2.15
CA ARG A 36 10.06 5.92 1.71
C ARG A 36 11.03 6.26 0.56
N GLY A 37 11.70 7.41 0.64
CA GLY A 37 12.70 7.79 -0.36
C GLY A 37 12.09 8.25 -1.69
N THR A 38 10.87 8.78 -1.63
CA THR A 38 10.27 9.52 -2.74
C THR A 38 10.37 11.02 -2.48
N PHE A 39 10.41 11.81 -3.54
CA PHE A 39 10.47 13.28 -3.46
C PHE A 39 9.73 13.93 -4.63
N CYS A 40 9.20 15.14 -4.42
CA CYS A 40 8.58 15.92 -5.48
C CYS A 40 9.61 16.78 -6.20
N HIS A 41 9.68 16.64 -7.52
CA HIS A 41 10.56 17.42 -8.39
C HIS A 41 9.73 18.27 -9.37
N ARG A 42 10.18 19.49 -9.67
CA ARG A 42 9.51 20.35 -10.65
C ARG A 42 9.77 19.81 -12.05
N GLY A 43 8.72 19.52 -12.82
CA GLY A 43 8.86 18.92 -14.16
C GLY A 43 9.24 17.43 -14.10
N LYS A 44 10.15 16.99 -14.98
CA LYS A 44 10.55 15.57 -15.12
C LYS A 44 11.52 15.15 -14.03
N CYS A 45 11.45 13.91 -13.57
CA CYS A 45 12.41 13.37 -12.61
C CYS A 45 13.86 13.45 -13.09
N PRO A 46 14.84 13.66 -12.18
CA PRO A 46 16.25 13.64 -12.53
C PRO A 46 16.69 12.28 -13.11
N ARG A 47 17.83 12.26 -13.80
CA ARG A 47 18.34 11.01 -14.37
C ARG A 47 18.69 10.03 -13.24
N GLY A 48 18.25 8.78 -13.40
CA GLY A 48 18.45 7.73 -12.41
C GLY A 48 17.28 7.57 -11.44
N ASN A 49 16.24 8.40 -11.55
CA ASN A 49 15.07 8.34 -10.68
C ASN A 49 13.81 7.87 -11.42
N ASP A 50 13.02 7.03 -10.75
CA ASP A 50 11.76 6.51 -11.30
C ASP A 50 10.63 7.53 -11.14
N TYR A 51 9.83 7.69 -12.21
CA TYR A 51 8.59 8.48 -12.17
C TYR A 51 7.45 7.63 -11.58
N LEU A 52 6.84 8.13 -10.49
CA LEU A 52 5.76 7.43 -9.79
C LEU A 52 4.39 8.09 -9.95
N GLY A 53 4.33 9.32 -10.47
CA GLY A 53 3.08 10.06 -10.64
C GLY A 53 3.27 11.56 -10.46
N SER A 54 2.19 12.29 -10.27
CA SER A 54 2.20 13.74 -10.01
C SER A 54 2.01 14.04 -8.52
N CYS A 55 2.73 15.03 -7.99
CA CYS A 55 2.48 15.54 -6.63
C CYS A 55 1.44 16.66 -6.61
N ARG A 56 1.73 17.72 -7.36
CA ARG A 56 0.94 18.95 -7.51
C ARG A 56 1.17 19.46 -8.93
N SER A 57 0.32 20.36 -9.43
CA SER A 57 0.43 20.84 -10.82
C SER A 57 1.86 21.28 -11.16
N GLY A 58 2.46 20.66 -12.19
CA GLY A 58 3.84 20.90 -12.62
C GLY A 58 4.95 20.21 -11.80
N TYR A 59 4.61 19.33 -10.86
CA TYR A 59 5.57 18.55 -10.07
C TYR A 59 5.34 17.05 -10.23
N SER A 60 6.42 16.32 -10.47
CA SER A 60 6.45 14.87 -10.53
C SER A 60 6.90 14.27 -9.21
N CYS A 61 6.29 13.16 -8.83
CA CYS A 61 6.79 12.31 -7.76
C CYS A 61 7.87 11.38 -8.31
N CYS A 62 9.05 11.44 -7.71
CA CYS A 62 10.24 10.71 -8.12
C CYS A 62 10.71 9.80 -6.98
N ARG A 63 11.29 8.65 -7.32
CA ARG A 63 11.97 7.78 -6.35
C ARG A 63 13.49 7.88 -6.51
N TRP A 64 14.22 7.96 -5.39
CA TRP A 64 15.69 7.84 -5.41
C TRP A 64 16.13 6.60 -6.17
#